data_AF-A0A7I7JU16-F1
#
_entry.id   AF-A0A7I7JU16-F1
#
_cell.length_a   1.000
_cell.length_b   1.000
_cell.length_c   1.000
_cell.angle_alpha   90.00
_cell.angle_beta   90.00
_cell.angle_gamma   90.00
#
_symmetry.space_group_name_H-M   'P 1'
#
loop_
_entity.id
_entity.type
_entity.pdbx_description
1 polymer ?
#
loop_
_entity_poly.entity_id
_entity_poly.type
_entity_poly.pdbx_seq_one_letter_code
_entity_poly.pdbx_strand_id
1 'polypeptide(L)'
;MLRALTVPGYGWWRHPAAAMWAGYEEALVRYGLQICQVWCAQGRADTCAATLGTDLAAGTGLSVVRTEDDLAAAGELPPWLGDTAFHRSHQAALLRKDPDHYRPLFPGVADDLPYVWPPSDRARRVPAD
;
A
#
# COMPACT_ATOMS: atom_id res chain seq x y z
N MET A 1 -6.54 -4.17 -3.35
CA MET A 1 -5.25 -4.66 -2.83
C MET A 1 -5.44 -5.64 -1.67
N LEU A 2 -6.13 -5.25 -0.59
CA LEU A 2 -6.38 -6.13 0.57
C LEU A 2 -6.95 -7.51 0.19
N ARG A 3 -8.00 -7.56 -0.63
CA ARG A 3 -8.58 -8.83 -1.10
C ARG A 3 -7.58 -9.73 -1.85
N ALA A 4 -6.58 -9.17 -2.52
CA ALA A 4 -5.53 -9.95 -3.20
C ALA A 4 -4.56 -10.65 -2.21
N LEU A 5 -4.64 -10.29 -0.92
CA LEU A 5 -3.89 -10.89 0.19
C LEU A 5 -4.77 -11.79 1.07
N THR A 6 -6.08 -11.51 1.15
CA THR A 6 -7.00 -12.16 2.10
C THR A 6 -8.05 -13.07 1.48
N VAL A 7 -8.29 -13.00 0.16
CA VAL A 7 -9.31 -13.82 -0.53
C VAL A 7 -8.65 -14.77 -1.53
N PRO A 8 -8.75 -16.10 -1.33
CA PRO A 8 -8.23 -17.08 -2.28
C PRO A 8 -8.77 -16.87 -3.69
N GLY A 9 -7.88 -16.92 -4.68
CA GLY A 9 -8.24 -16.76 -6.11
C GLY A 9 -8.63 -15.34 -6.53
N TYR A 10 -8.62 -14.34 -5.65
CA TYR A 10 -8.92 -12.96 -6.02
C TYR A 10 -7.83 -12.39 -6.94
N GLY A 11 -8.23 -11.64 -7.96
CA GLY A 11 -7.30 -11.08 -8.96
C GLY A 11 -6.14 -10.28 -8.34
N TRP A 12 -5.05 -10.14 -9.09
CA TRP A 12 -3.83 -9.43 -8.68
C TRP A 12 -3.03 -10.07 -7.55
N TRP A 13 -3.40 -11.27 -7.08
CA TRP A 13 -2.68 -11.95 -6.02
C TRP A 13 -1.22 -12.26 -6.37
N ARG A 14 -0.87 -12.54 -7.64
CA ARG A 14 0.54 -12.69 -8.09
C ARG A 14 1.27 -11.37 -8.33
N HIS A 15 0.59 -10.22 -8.23
CA HIS A 15 1.20 -8.94 -8.58
C HIS A 15 2.18 -8.49 -7.48
N PRO A 16 3.38 -8.00 -7.83
CA PRO A 16 4.38 -7.62 -6.85
C PRO A 16 3.94 -6.48 -5.91
N ALA A 17 3.15 -5.53 -6.42
CA ALA A 17 2.52 -4.48 -5.60
C ALA A 17 1.59 -5.03 -4.51
N ALA A 18 0.97 -6.20 -4.71
CA ALA A 18 0.23 -6.87 -3.64
C ALA A 18 1.20 -7.60 -2.71
N ALA A 19 2.16 -8.34 -3.27
CA ALA A 19 3.10 -9.15 -2.50
C ALA A 19 3.92 -8.35 -1.47
N MET A 20 4.32 -7.12 -1.76
CA MET A 20 5.06 -6.27 -0.82
C MET A 20 4.29 -5.92 0.46
N TRP A 21 2.96 -6.07 0.47
CA TRP A 21 2.09 -5.82 1.63
C TRP A 21 1.73 -7.09 2.40
N ALA A 22 2.20 -8.27 1.99
CA ALA A 22 1.86 -9.53 2.65
C ALA A 22 2.24 -9.49 4.14
N GLY A 23 1.32 -9.88 5.02
CA GLY A 23 1.54 -9.85 6.47
C GLY A 23 1.48 -8.46 7.12
N TYR A 24 1.16 -7.42 6.33
CA TYR A 24 0.96 -6.03 6.76
C TYR A 24 -0.46 -5.54 6.41
N GLU A 25 -1.46 -6.43 6.45
CA GLU A 25 -2.83 -6.12 6.03
C GLU A 25 -3.46 -5.00 6.86
N GLU A 26 -3.17 -4.92 8.16
CA GLU A 26 -3.64 -3.82 9.01
C GLU A 26 -3.01 -2.48 8.58
N ALA A 27 -1.70 -2.44 8.32
CA ALA A 27 -1.02 -1.23 7.85
C ALA A 27 -1.53 -0.78 6.48
N LEU A 28 -1.82 -1.73 5.58
CA LEU A 28 -2.46 -1.44 4.29
C LEU A 28 -3.83 -0.78 4.46
N VAL A 29 -4.63 -1.28 5.41
CA VAL A 29 -5.93 -0.69 5.72
C VAL A 29 -5.78 0.66 6.41
N ARG A 30 -4.83 0.81 7.33
CA ARG A 30 -4.53 2.10 7.97
C ARG A 30 -4.20 3.17 6.95
N TYR A 31 -3.34 2.85 5.98
CA TYR A 31 -3.05 3.71 4.83
C TYR A 31 -4.33 4.06 4.06
N GLY A 32 -5.15 3.06 3.71
CA GLY A 32 -6.41 3.29 3.01
C GLY A 32 -7.38 4.21 3.77
N LEU A 33 -7.52 4.02 5.08
CA LEU A 33 -8.36 4.86 5.94
C LEU A 33 -7.84 6.30 6.00
N GLN A 34 -6.51 6.50 6.04
CA GLN A 34 -5.91 7.84 5.99
C GLN A 34 -6.25 8.55 4.67
N ILE A 35 -6.19 7.83 3.54
CA ILE A 35 -6.58 8.39 2.23
C ILE A 35 -8.07 8.75 2.22
N CYS A 36 -8.96 7.89 2.74
CA CYS A 36 -10.39 8.19 2.88
C CYS A 36 -10.63 9.45 3.73
N GLN A 37 -9.92 9.61 4.86
CA GLN A 37 -10.04 10.79 5.71
C GLN A 37 -9.65 12.08 4.97
N VAL A 38 -8.49 12.08 4.28
CA VAL A 38 -8.04 13.23 3.47
C VAL A 38 -9.01 13.52 2.33
N TRP A 39 -9.59 12.49 1.74
CA TRP A 39 -10.60 12.62 0.69
C TRP A 39 -11.88 13.29 1.20
N CYS A 40 -12.41 12.83 2.34
CA CYS A 40 -13.59 13.40 2.97
C CYS A 40 -13.37 14.82 3.48
N ALA A 41 -12.18 15.13 4.00
CA ALA A 41 -11.82 16.48 4.44
C ALA A 41 -11.92 17.53 3.31
N GLN A 42 -11.88 17.09 2.05
CA GLN A 42 -12.09 17.93 0.87
C GLN A 42 -13.57 18.00 0.42
N GLY A 43 -14.51 17.58 1.26
CA GLY A 43 -15.96 17.68 1.02
C GLY A 43 -16.55 16.60 0.13
N ARG A 44 -15.84 15.47 -0.07
CA ARG A 44 -16.25 14.39 -0.98
C ARG A 44 -16.74 13.17 -0.21
N ALA A 45 -17.67 12.43 -0.82
CA ALA A 45 -18.20 11.20 -0.23
C ALA A 45 -17.17 10.05 -0.31
N ASP A 46 -17.03 9.30 0.79
CA ASP A 46 -16.24 8.07 0.83
C ASP A 46 -17.11 6.84 0.49
N THR A 47 -16.50 5.90 -0.22
CA THR A 47 -17.09 4.60 -0.57
C THR A 47 -16.19 3.43 -0.22
N CYS A 48 -15.04 3.66 0.42
CA CYS A 48 -14.01 2.65 0.62
C CYS A 48 -13.82 2.25 2.09
N ALA A 49 -13.94 3.17 3.06
CA ALA A 49 -13.54 2.90 4.44
C ALA A 49 -14.31 1.74 5.08
N ALA A 50 -15.63 1.69 4.87
CA ALA A 50 -16.47 0.61 5.39
C ALA A 50 -16.10 -0.77 4.79
N THR A 51 -15.83 -0.81 3.48
CA THR A 51 -15.40 -2.05 2.80
C THR A 51 -14.01 -2.49 3.27
N LEU A 52 -13.07 -1.56 3.45
CA LEU A 52 -11.74 -1.86 3.99
C LEU A 52 -11.81 -2.49 5.38
N GLY A 53 -12.61 -1.92 6.28
CA GLY A 53 -12.81 -2.48 7.62
C GLY A 53 -13.47 -3.86 7.61
N THR A 54 -14.48 -4.04 6.76
CA THR A 54 -15.20 -5.32 6.62
C THR A 54 -14.28 -6.42 6.09
N ASP A 55 -13.53 -6.12 5.03
CA ASP A 55 -12.58 -7.06 4.42
C ASP A 55 -11.42 -7.39 5.37
N LEU A 56 -10.97 -6.42 6.18
CA LEU A 56 -9.93 -6.66 7.19
C LEU A 56 -10.42 -7.63 8.27
N ALA A 57 -11.60 -7.36 8.84
CA ALA A 57 -12.19 -8.20 9.86
C ALA A 57 -12.41 -9.63 9.33
N ALA A 58 -12.96 -9.77 8.12
CA ALA A 58 -13.16 -11.08 7.49
C ALA A 58 -11.84 -11.80 7.19
N GLY A 59 -10.80 -11.08 6.74
CA GLY A 59 -9.53 -11.67 6.33
C GLY A 59 -8.54 -11.95 7.47
N THR A 60 -8.64 -11.23 8.59
CA THR A 60 -7.61 -11.25 9.66
C THR A 60 -8.18 -11.43 11.07
N GLY A 61 -9.48 -11.20 11.27
CA GLY A 61 -10.11 -11.15 12.59
C GLY A 61 -9.95 -9.81 13.32
N LEU A 62 -9.22 -8.84 12.75
CA LEU A 62 -9.02 -7.53 13.35
C LEU A 62 -10.25 -6.64 13.16
N SER A 63 -10.80 -6.13 14.27
CA SER A 63 -11.95 -5.23 14.28
C SER A 63 -11.58 -3.76 14.53
N VAL A 64 -10.35 -3.52 15.00
CA VAL A 64 -9.81 -2.18 15.26
C VAL A 64 -8.51 -2.04 14.48
N VAL A 65 -8.35 -0.90 13.81
CA VAL A 65 -7.15 -0.54 13.06
C VAL A 65 -6.38 0.48 13.87
N ARG A 66 -5.15 0.13 14.25
CA ARG A 66 -4.27 1.01 15.02
C ARG A 66 -3.81 2.22 14.23
N THR A 67 -3.31 3.22 14.95
CA THR A 67 -2.70 4.40 14.33
C THR A 67 -1.39 4.03 13.64
N GLU A 68 -0.88 4.92 12.79
CA GLU A 68 0.43 4.70 12.16
C GLU A 68 1.54 4.65 13.21
N ASP A 69 1.49 5.54 14.22
CA ASP A 69 2.47 5.59 15.30
C ASP A 69 2.48 4.30 16.13
N ASP A 70 1.31 3.75 16.46
CA ASP A 70 1.22 2.47 17.18
C ASP A 70 1.78 1.30 16.35
N LEU A 71 1.51 1.27 15.04
CA LEU A 71 2.06 0.27 14.13
C LEU A 71 3.58 0.43 13.98
N ALA A 72 4.08 1.66 13.90
CA ALA A 72 5.50 1.95 13.82
C ALA A 72 6.22 1.48 15.10
N ALA A 73 5.67 1.82 16.28
CA ALA A 73 6.21 1.41 17.57
C ALA A 73 6.24 -0.11 17.75
N ALA A 74 5.28 -0.82 17.15
CA ALA A 74 5.21 -2.28 17.16
C ALA A 74 6.05 -2.97 16.07
N GLY A 75 6.70 -2.24 15.16
CA GLY A 75 7.41 -2.82 14.02
C GLY A 75 6.48 -3.49 13.00
N GLU A 76 5.26 -2.96 12.85
CA GLU A 76 4.20 -3.46 11.98
C GLU A 76 3.92 -2.56 10.78
N LEU A 77 4.88 -1.71 10.43
CA LEU A 77 4.95 -1.08 9.13
C LEU A 77 5.88 -1.87 8.21
N PRO A 78 5.57 -1.94 6.90
CA PRO A 78 6.38 -2.70 5.98
C PRO A 78 7.78 -2.08 5.78
N PRO A 79 8.83 -2.90 5.59
CA PRO A 79 10.22 -2.42 5.56
C PRO A 79 10.55 -1.54 4.36
N TRP A 80 9.76 -1.62 3.29
CA TRP A 80 9.91 -0.75 2.12
C TRP A 80 9.40 0.68 2.37
N LEU A 81 8.67 0.94 3.47
CA LEU A 81 8.22 2.28 3.81
C LEU A 81 9.42 3.13 4.22
N GLY A 82 9.83 4.02 3.32
CA GLY A 82 11.03 4.85 3.48
C GLY A 82 12.23 4.34 2.67
N ASP A 83 12.11 3.20 1.99
CA ASP A 83 13.14 2.69 1.08
C ASP A 83 13.30 3.65 -0.11
N THR A 84 14.50 4.22 -0.22
CA THR A 84 14.81 5.22 -1.24
C THR A 84 14.83 4.63 -2.66
N ALA A 85 15.25 3.39 -2.84
CA ALA A 85 15.28 2.74 -4.15
C ALA A 85 13.86 2.45 -4.64
N PHE A 86 12.99 1.95 -3.76
CA PHE A 86 11.56 1.80 -4.02
C PHE A 86 10.94 3.14 -4.45
N HIS A 87 11.08 4.19 -3.62
CA HIS A 87 10.47 5.49 -3.89
C HIS A 87 10.96 6.11 -5.20
N ARG A 88 12.28 6.11 -5.45
CA ARG A 88 12.87 6.68 -6.67
C ARG A 88 12.41 5.95 -7.93
N SER A 89 12.29 4.62 -7.89
CA SER A 89 11.80 3.86 -9.05
C SER A 89 10.34 4.18 -9.40
N HIS A 90 9.51 4.45 -8.39
CA HIS A 90 8.10 4.83 -8.58
C HIS A 90 7.97 6.28 -9.05
N GLN A 91 8.78 7.18 -8.52
CA GLN A 91 8.90 8.56 -9.00
C GLN A 91 9.34 8.60 -10.47
N ALA A 92 10.35 7.81 -10.85
CA ALA A 92 10.78 7.66 -12.25
C ALA A 92 9.63 7.17 -13.14
N ALA A 93 8.83 6.23 -12.66
CA ALA A 93 7.67 5.75 -13.41
C ALA A 93 6.56 6.81 -13.56
N LEU A 94 6.39 7.70 -12.58
CA LEU A 94 5.49 8.85 -12.69
C LEU A 94 6.03 9.87 -13.69
N LEU A 95 7.34 10.16 -13.66
CA LEU A 95 8.00 11.04 -14.64
C LEU A 95 7.81 10.56 -16.08
N ARG A 96 7.88 9.24 -16.32
CA ARG A 96 7.60 8.68 -17.66
C ARG A 96 6.15 8.84 -18.10
N LYS A 97 5.20 8.88 -17.16
CA LYS A 97 3.77 8.99 -17.45
C LYS A 97 3.34 10.43 -17.73
N ASP A 98 3.86 11.37 -16.95
CA ASP A 98 3.54 12.80 -17.05
C ASP A 98 4.74 13.66 -16.60
N PRO A 99 5.72 13.87 -17.49
CA PRO A 99 6.96 14.54 -17.12
C PRO A 99 6.74 15.99 -16.70
N ASP A 100 5.82 16.70 -17.34
CA ASP A 100 5.56 18.12 -17.06
C ASP A 100 4.99 18.30 -15.65
N HIS A 101 4.12 17.40 -15.20
CA HIS A 101 3.58 17.43 -13.85
C HIS A 101 4.60 17.01 -12.78
N TYR A 102 5.34 15.92 -13.00
CA TYR A 102 6.13 15.29 -11.94
C TYR A 102 7.58 15.81 -11.84
N ARG A 103 8.15 16.39 -12.90
CA ARG A 103 9.55 16.88 -12.88
C ARG A 103 9.79 17.99 -11.84
N PRO A 104 8.85 18.95 -11.61
CA PRO A 104 8.98 19.91 -10.52
C PRO A 104 8.88 19.29 -9.12
N LEU A 105 8.18 18.16 -8.98
CA LEU A 105 7.96 17.49 -7.68
C LEU A 105 9.11 16.57 -7.29
N PHE A 106 9.84 16.02 -8.26
CA PHE A 106 10.91 15.04 -8.06
C PHE A 106 12.25 15.50 -8.64
N PRO A 107 12.82 16.62 -8.16
CA PRO A 107 14.09 17.12 -8.65
C PRO A 107 15.20 16.07 -8.43
N GLY A 108 15.99 15.79 -9.46
CA GLY A 108 17.12 14.87 -9.38
C GLY A 108 16.76 13.38 -9.42
N VAL A 109 15.52 13.02 -9.79
CA VAL A 109 15.15 11.64 -10.12
C VAL A 109 15.33 11.40 -11.63
N ALA A 110 16.08 10.37 -11.98
CA ALA A 110 16.20 9.93 -13.38
C ALA A 110 14.90 9.27 -13.83
N ASP A 111 14.46 9.50 -15.06
CA ASP A 111 13.19 8.99 -15.59
C ASP A 111 13.31 7.58 -16.20
N ASP A 112 14.49 6.95 -16.18
CA ASP A 112 14.77 5.65 -16.78
C ASP A 112 14.92 4.52 -15.74
N LEU A 113 14.72 4.79 -14.44
CA LEU A 113 14.87 3.77 -13.40
C LEU A 113 13.84 2.63 -13.57
N PRO A 114 14.27 1.35 -13.48
CA PRO A 114 13.37 0.20 -13.50
C PRO A 114 12.55 0.14 -12.21
N TYR A 115 11.33 -0.39 -12.26
CA TYR A 115 10.49 -0.59 -11.08
C TYR A 115 11.19 -1.50 -10.06
N VAL A 116 11.24 -1.05 -8.82
CA VAL A 116 11.66 -1.86 -7.67
C VAL A 116 10.43 -2.25 -6.89
N TRP A 117 10.20 -3.54 -6.72
CA TRP A 117 9.15 -4.07 -5.85
C TRP A 117 9.77 -4.99 -4.80
N PRO A 118 10.08 -4.47 -3.60
CA PRO A 118 10.66 -5.27 -2.54
C PRO A 118 9.70 -6.40 -2.13
N PRO A 119 10.19 -7.62 -1.89
CA PRO A 119 9.37 -8.64 -1.26
C PRO A 119 8.98 -8.21 0.15
N SER A 120 7.84 -8.70 0.63
CA SER A 120 7.56 -8.64 2.07
C SER A 120 8.51 -9.60 2.81
N ASP A 121 8.92 -9.20 4.01
CA ASP A 121 9.64 -10.05 4.97
C ASP A 121 8.70 -10.95 5.78
N ARG A 122 7.39 -10.84 5.57
CA ARG A 122 6.36 -11.68 6.19
C ARG A 122 5.73 -12.63 5.19
N ALA A 123 5.28 -13.77 5.70
CA ALA A 123 4.54 -14.75 4.91
C ALA A 123 3.15 -14.20 4.51
N ARG A 124 2.68 -14.63 3.35
CA ARG A 124 1.28 -14.41 2.97
C ARG A 124 0.35 -15.22 3.86
N ARG A 125 -0.76 -14.60 4.26
CA ARG A 125 -1.85 -15.29 4.96
C ARG A 125 -2.56 -16.30 4.07
N VAL A 126 -2.85 -15.90 2.82
CA VAL A 126 -3.38 -16.80 1.79
C VAL A 126 -2.24 -17.19 0.85
N PRO A 127 -1.91 -18.50 0.75
CA PRO A 127 -0.89 -18.98 -0.16
C PRO A 127 -1.14 -18.57 -1.61
N ALA A 128 -0.05 -18.41 -2.32
CA ALA A 128 0.03 -17.91 -3.66
C ALA A 128 0.32 -19.11 -4.60
N ASP A 129 -0.54 -20.14 -4.59
CA ASP A 129 -0.36 -21.38 -5.35
C ASP A 129 -0.74 -21.27 -6.84
#